data_AF-A0A950WMM1-F1
#
_entry.id   AF-A0A950WMM1-F1
#
_cell.length_a   1.000
_cell.length_b   1.000
_cell.length_c   1.000
_cell.angle_alpha   90.00
_cell.angle_beta   90.00
_cell.angle_gamma   90.00
#
_symmetry.space_group_name_H-M   'P 1'
#
loop_
_entity.id
_entity.type
_entity.pdbx_description
1 polymer ?
#
loop_
_entity_poly.entity_id
_entity_poly.type
_entity_poly.pdbx_seq_one_letter_code
_entity_poly.pdbx_strand_id
1 'polypeptide(L)'
;MPDGSSPIMTELPPESESQSTPVADPRIAPPPCDGVAVAQIKEGGSDSQGRKITRVYTVRPGEYAVYLAGDVRIEYSDNFAQEVAQRARVISAIGKTRAEITSLLVGWGEDQRRVFDCKLALALELALEGKTDEARTLVEEAKGELIQERAAAGRLQYIGFTALWCLPLLAILWGVHTLISHPVDGDDLIMAGQAGLMGAAFSIALAVRTRTVALDTDRWSNAFDGLLRLAIGVLSGGVLLLLLSSGVVPKLTLGDAQVLGWTNVTWKGVLVVGFLAGFLERLVPDLLDKAAVLPVGTPGGQRA
;
A
#
# COMPACT_ATOMS: atom_id res chain seq x y z
N MET A 1 -35.34 -45.99 35.95
CA MET A 1 -36.29 -46.37 34.89
C MET A 1 -36.55 -45.16 34.00
N PRO A 2 -36.58 -45.32 32.68
CA PRO A 2 -35.47 -45.53 31.75
C PRO A 2 -35.01 -44.19 31.14
N ASP A 3 -33.73 -43.96 30.87
CA ASP A 3 -32.92 -44.48 29.75
C ASP A 3 -33.42 -44.01 28.37
N GLY A 4 -32.69 -43.07 27.78
CA GLY A 4 -33.00 -42.41 26.50
C GLY A 4 -31.73 -42.11 25.71
N SER A 5 -30.78 -43.04 25.77
CA SER A 5 -29.53 -43.03 25.02
C SER A 5 -29.83 -43.37 23.55
N SER A 6 -29.93 -42.34 22.70
CA SER A 6 -30.06 -42.53 21.25
C SER A 6 -28.66 -42.69 20.63
N PRO A 7 -28.41 -43.75 19.84
CA PRO A 7 -27.13 -43.96 19.21
C PRO A 7 -27.00 -43.06 17.97
N ILE A 8 -25.94 -42.26 17.93
CA ILE A 8 -25.52 -41.54 16.73
C ILE A 8 -24.97 -42.60 15.76
N MET A 9 -25.69 -42.82 14.66
CA MET A 9 -25.21 -43.64 13.54
C MET A 9 -24.01 -42.94 12.90
N THR A 10 -22.85 -43.56 13.04
CA THR A 10 -21.67 -43.32 12.23
C THR A 10 -21.96 -43.80 10.80
N GLU A 11 -22.35 -42.88 9.91
CA GLU A 11 -22.28 -43.14 8.47
C GLU A 11 -20.81 -43.21 8.05
N LEU A 12 -20.41 -44.42 7.63
CA LEU A 12 -19.16 -44.68 6.93
C LEU A 12 -19.21 -43.99 5.55
N PRO A 13 -18.18 -43.24 5.13
CA PRO A 13 -18.09 -42.76 3.77
C PRO A 13 -17.92 -43.94 2.79
N PRO A 14 -18.51 -43.85 1.59
CA PRO A 14 -18.45 -44.93 0.60
C PRO A 14 -17.01 -45.17 0.15
N GLU A 15 -16.73 -46.45 -0.06
CA GLU A 15 -15.49 -47.01 -0.53
C GLU A 15 -14.98 -46.33 -1.81
N SER A 16 -13.65 -46.18 -1.82
CA SER A 16 -12.77 -45.85 -2.93
C SER A 16 -13.29 -46.19 -4.33
N GLU A 17 -13.70 -45.17 -5.09
CA GLU A 17 -13.49 -45.19 -6.53
C GLU A 17 -12.00 -44.96 -6.78
N SER A 18 -11.30 -46.07 -7.02
CA SER A 18 -10.01 -46.10 -7.68
C SER A 18 -10.11 -45.37 -9.01
N GLN A 19 -9.80 -44.07 -9.00
CA GLN A 19 -9.46 -43.33 -10.20
C GLN A 19 -8.17 -43.93 -10.74
N SER A 20 -8.32 -44.90 -11.64
CA SER A 20 -7.26 -45.35 -12.52
C SER A 20 -6.76 -44.12 -13.27
N THR A 21 -5.55 -43.66 -12.93
CA THR A 21 -4.80 -42.76 -13.78
C THR A 21 -4.74 -43.39 -15.18
N PRO A 22 -5.15 -42.69 -16.25
CA PRO A 22 -5.01 -43.22 -17.58
C PRO A 22 -3.51 -43.41 -17.83
N VAL A 23 -3.10 -44.67 -17.92
CA VAL A 23 -1.78 -45.04 -18.42
C VAL A 23 -1.72 -44.50 -19.85
N ALA A 24 -0.95 -43.42 -20.03
CA ALA A 24 -0.74 -42.80 -21.34
C ALA A 24 -0.23 -43.86 -22.31
N ASP A 25 -1.00 -44.13 -23.36
CA ASP A 25 -0.59 -45.02 -24.44
C ASP A 25 0.66 -44.45 -25.12
N PRO A 26 1.83 -45.12 -25.04
CA PRO A 26 3.09 -44.63 -25.60
C PRO A 26 3.11 -44.58 -27.14
N ARG A 27 1.99 -44.91 -27.82
CA ARG A 27 1.88 -44.96 -29.29
C ARG A 27 1.12 -43.79 -29.90
N ILE A 28 0.51 -42.91 -29.10
CA ILE A 28 -0.09 -41.68 -29.62
C ILE A 28 1.03 -40.67 -29.81
N ALA A 29 1.51 -40.55 -31.04
CA ALA A 29 2.42 -39.47 -31.42
C ALA A 29 1.75 -38.13 -31.03
N PRO A 30 2.43 -37.26 -30.26
CA PRO A 30 1.87 -35.98 -29.89
C PRO A 30 1.53 -35.20 -31.17
N PRO A 31 0.42 -34.43 -31.18
CA PRO A 31 0.10 -33.58 -32.31
C PRO A 31 1.30 -32.67 -32.61
N PRO A 32 1.62 -32.41 -33.88
CA PRO A 32 2.67 -31.46 -34.22
C PRO A 32 2.33 -30.12 -33.57
N CYS A 33 3.25 -29.63 -32.73
CA CYS A 33 3.09 -28.32 -32.12
C CYS A 33 3.19 -27.27 -33.23
N ASP A 34 2.04 -26.77 -33.71
CA ASP A 34 1.96 -25.58 -34.58
C ASP A 34 2.38 -24.28 -33.83
N GLY A 35 3.08 -24.41 -32.71
CA GLY A 35 3.60 -23.33 -31.89
C GLY A 35 4.92 -22.78 -32.41
N VAL A 36 5.20 -21.53 -32.05
CA VAL A 36 6.50 -20.89 -32.30
C VAL A 36 7.55 -21.68 -31.50
N ALA A 37 8.50 -22.29 -32.21
CA ALA A 37 9.56 -23.05 -31.55
C ALA A 37 10.40 -22.14 -30.64
N VAL A 38 10.91 -22.67 -29.52
CA VAL A 38 11.73 -21.90 -28.56
C VAL A 38 12.90 -21.17 -29.25
N ALA A 39 13.51 -21.80 -30.26
CA ALA A 39 14.62 -21.23 -31.02
C ALA A 39 14.25 -20.01 -31.89
N GLN A 40 12.96 -19.79 -32.16
CA GLN A 40 12.46 -18.66 -32.95
C GLN A 40 12.18 -17.42 -32.11
N ILE A 41 12.22 -17.53 -30.78
CA ILE A 41 12.05 -16.42 -29.85
C ILE A 41 13.23 -15.46 -29.98
N LYS A 42 12.94 -14.23 -30.41
CA LYS A 42 13.92 -13.15 -30.59
C LYS A 42 13.30 -11.80 -30.28
N GLU A 43 14.14 -10.85 -29.88
CA GLU A 43 13.72 -9.46 -29.66
C GLU A 43 13.12 -8.85 -30.95
N GLY A 44 12.01 -8.13 -30.79
CA GLY A 44 11.23 -7.58 -31.88
C GLY A 44 10.35 -8.57 -32.65
N GLY A 45 10.48 -9.88 -32.38
CA GLY A 45 9.61 -10.93 -32.92
C GLY A 45 8.24 -10.97 -32.25
N SER A 46 7.47 -12.03 -32.53
CA SER A 46 6.17 -12.30 -31.89
C SER A 46 6.20 -13.63 -31.15
N ASP A 47 5.50 -13.70 -30.01
CA ASP A 47 5.28 -14.94 -29.26
C ASP A 47 4.20 -15.83 -29.89
N SER A 48 3.98 -17.01 -29.32
CA SER A 48 2.92 -17.95 -29.73
C SER A 48 1.49 -17.39 -29.59
N GLN A 49 1.31 -16.26 -28.89
CA GLN A 49 0.05 -15.53 -28.78
C GLN A 49 0.00 -14.28 -29.69
N GLY A 50 0.97 -14.11 -30.59
CA GLY A 50 1.06 -12.98 -31.51
C GLY A 50 1.47 -11.65 -30.87
N ARG A 51 1.95 -11.66 -29.61
CA ARG A 51 2.40 -10.46 -28.91
C ARG A 51 3.83 -10.14 -29.28
N LYS A 52 4.13 -8.85 -29.44
CA LYS A 52 5.47 -8.39 -29.75
C LYS A 52 6.41 -8.60 -28.56
N ILE A 53 7.50 -9.31 -28.80
CA ILE A 53 8.58 -9.52 -27.84
C ILE A 53 9.42 -8.24 -27.80
N THR A 54 9.41 -7.58 -26.66
CA THR A 54 10.15 -6.33 -26.42
C THR A 54 11.58 -6.59 -25.97
N ARG A 55 11.79 -7.65 -25.19
CA ARG A 55 13.09 -8.02 -24.63
C ARG A 55 13.16 -9.52 -24.38
N VAL A 56 14.34 -10.11 -24.53
CA VAL A 56 14.60 -11.51 -24.18
C VAL A 56 15.59 -11.54 -23.02
N TYR A 57 15.27 -12.32 -21.98
CA TYR A 57 16.13 -12.44 -20.79
C TYR A 57 17.05 -13.65 -20.89
N THR A 58 16.49 -14.81 -21.22
CA THR A 58 17.24 -16.06 -21.37
C THR A 58 16.60 -16.91 -22.46
N VAL A 59 17.43 -17.63 -23.22
CA VAL A 59 16.99 -18.61 -24.22
C VAL A 59 17.87 -19.84 -24.06
N ARG A 60 17.23 -20.99 -23.81
CA ARG A 60 17.85 -22.32 -23.89
C ARG A 60 17.23 -23.05 -25.06
N PRO A 61 17.94 -23.16 -26.21
CA PRO A 61 17.39 -23.74 -27.43
C PRO A 61 16.78 -25.13 -27.16
N GLY A 62 15.50 -25.30 -27.53
CA GLY A 62 14.74 -26.55 -27.34
C GLY A 62 14.26 -26.82 -25.91
N GLU A 63 14.71 -26.05 -24.91
CA GLU A 63 14.33 -26.25 -23.50
C GLU A 63 13.32 -25.21 -23.01
N TYR A 64 13.62 -23.91 -23.10
CA TYR A 64 12.72 -22.82 -22.72
C TYR A 64 13.27 -21.45 -23.13
N ALA A 65 12.40 -20.44 -23.16
CA ALA A 65 12.80 -19.04 -23.26
C ALA A 65 12.01 -18.18 -22.26
N VAL A 66 12.67 -17.18 -21.65
CA VAL A 66 12.03 -16.19 -20.78
C VAL A 66 12.17 -14.81 -21.43
N TYR A 67 11.06 -14.13 -21.64
CA TYR A 67 11.00 -12.88 -22.41
C TYR A 67 9.92 -11.92 -21.89
N LEU A 68 9.97 -10.68 -22.36
CA LEU A 68 9.02 -9.61 -22.05
C LEU A 68 8.12 -9.34 -23.26
N ALA A 69 6.82 -9.59 -23.14
CA ALA A 69 5.81 -9.24 -24.15
C ALA A 69 4.59 -8.62 -23.47
N GLY A 70 4.77 -7.37 -23.00
CA GLY A 70 3.84 -6.67 -22.10
C GLY A 70 4.00 -7.10 -20.63
N ASP A 71 4.19 -8.39 -20.38
CA ASP A 71 4.58 -8.99 -19.09
C ASP A 71 5.65 -10.07 -19.28
N VAL A 72 6.31 -10.47 -18.19
CA VAL A 72 7.35 -11.51 -18.23
C VAL A 72 6.68 -12.85 -18.46
N ARG A 73 7.09 -13.53 -19.53
CA ARG A 73 6.50 -14.75 -20.07
C ARG A 73 7.53 -15.83 -20.29
N ILE A 74 7.04 -17.06 -20.42
CA ILE A 74 7.84 -18.25 -20.65
C ILE A 74 7.31 -18.91 -21.93
N GLU A 75 8.20 -19.17 -22.88
CA GLU A 75 8.00 -20.24 -23.87
C GLU A 75 8.58 -21.51 -23.26
N TYR A 76 7.76 -22.53 -23.09
CA TYR A 76 8.18 -23.82 -22.53
C TYR A 76 8.83 -24.68 -23.62
N SER A 77 9.39 -25.83 -23.24
CA SER A 77 10.05 -26.76 -24.17
C SER A 77 9.14 -27.19 -25.32
N ASP A 78 9.73 -27.36 -26.50
CA ASP A 78 9.06 -27.95 -27.66
C ASP A 78 8.69 -29.44 -27.40
N ASN A 79 9.29 -30.08 -26.39
CA ASN A 79 8.95 -31.43 -25.95
C ASN A 79 7.81 -31.40 -24.92
N PHE A 80 6.65 -31.95 -25.31
CA PHE A 80 5.44 -31.99 -24.48
C PHE A 80 5.65 -32.54 -23.06
N ALA A 81 6.44 -33.61 -22.89
CA ALA A 81 6.67 -34.19 -21.57
C ALA A 81 7.46 -33.24 -20.65
N GLN A 82 8.43 -32.51 -21.23
CA GLN A 82 9.20 -31.50 -20.50
C GLN A 82 8.38 -30.24 -20.24
N GLU A 83 7.56 -29.80 -21.20
CA GLU A 83 6.64 -28.68 -21.05
C GLU A 83 5.73 -28.88 -19.83
N VAL A 84 5.04 -30.02 -19.75
CA VAL A 84 4.10 -30.32 -18.65
C VAL A 84 4.82 -30.29 -17.31
N ALA A 85 6.03 -30.87 -17.24
CA ALA A 85 6.83 -30.87 -16.02
C ALA A 85 7.31 -29.46 -15.63
N GLN A 86 7.78 -28.66 -16.59
CA GLN A 86 8.20 -27.27 -16.38
C GLN A 86 7.02 -26.41 -15.88
N ARG A 87 5.87 -26.51 -16.54
CA ARG A 87 4.65 -25.77 -16.19
C ARG A 87 4.20 -26.10 -14.77
N ALA A 88 4.18 -27.38 -14.39
CA ALA A 88 3.84 -27.80 -13.04
C ALA A 88 4.80 -27.22 -11.98
N ARG A 89 6.12 -27.21 -12.25
CA ARG A 89 7.13 -26.61 -11.37
C ARG A 89 6.95 -25.11 -11.20
N VAL A 90 6.78 -24.37 -12.30
CA VAL A 90 6.63 -22.90 -12.25
C VAL A 90 5.36 -22.49 -11.50
N ILE A 91 4.23 -23.16 -11.79
CA ILE A 91 2.95 -22.85 -11.12
C ILE A 91 3.04 -23.13 -9.62
N SER A 92 3.60 -24.28 -9.23
CA SER A 92 3.71 -24.67 -7.81
C SER A 92 4.72 -23.82 -7.03
N ALA A 93 5.84 -23.44 -7.64
CA ALA A 93 6.91 -22.71 -6.95
C ALA A 93 6.60 -21.22 -6.79
N ILE A 94 6.16 -20.55 -7.87
CA ILE A 94 6.10 -19.07 -7.92
C ILE A 94 4.84 -18.52 -8.59
N GLY A 95 3.89 -19.37 -8.99
CA GLY A 95 2.70 -18.95 -9.76
C GLY A 95 1.87 -17.87 -9.06
N LYS A 96 1.60 -18.04 -7.75
CA LYS A 96 0.86 -17.06 -6.94
C LYS A 96 1.61 -15.73 -6.84
N THR A 97 2.87 -15.75 -6.40
CA THR A 97 3.67 -14.54 -6.18
C THR A 97 3.92 -13.79 -7.49
N ARG A 98 4.09 -14.49 -8.62
CA ARG A 98 4.16 -13.89 -9.95
C ARG A 98 2.89 -13.11 -10.32
N ALA A 99 1.71 -13.67 -10.05
CA ALA A 99 0.45 -12.99 -10.31
C ALA A 99 0.30 -11.73 -9.44
N GLU A 100 0.68 -11.82 -8.17
CA GLU A 100 0.67 -10.69 -7.24
C GLU A 100 1.64 -9.58 -7.70
N ILE A 101 2.88 -9.90 -8.05
CA ILE A 101 3.85 -8.92 -8.60
C ILE A 101 3.28 -8.27 -9.86
N THR A 102 2.74 -9.07 -10.78
CA THR A 102 2.18 -8.53 -12.03
C THR A 102 1.04 -7.55 -11.76
N SER A 103 0.17 -7.84 -10.79
CA SER A 103 -0.88 -6.91 -10.35
C SER A 103 -0.32 -5.66 -9.69
N LEU A 104 0.77 -5.78 -8.93
CA LEU A 104 1.47 -4.67 -8.28
C LEU A 104 2.28 -3.82 -9.25
N LEU A 105 2.60 -4.31 -10.45
CA LEU A 105 3.29 -3.51 -11.47
C LEU A 105 2.31 -2.72 -12.36
N VAL A 106 0.99 -2.93 -12.22
CA VAL A 106 0.00 -2.16 -12.97
C VAL A 106 0.11 -0.66 -12.62
N GLY A 107 0.26 0.16 -13.66
CA GLY A 107 0.36 1.62 -13.56
C GLY A 107 1.79 2.16 -13.37
N TRP A 108 2.81 1.29 -13.34
CA TRP A 108 4.21 1.70 -13.29
C TRP A 108 4.76 1.98 -14.70
N GLY A 109 5.72 2.92 -14.77
CA GLY A 109 6.44 3.19 -16.02
C GLY A 109 7.43 2.07 -16.37
N GLU A 110 7.80 1.95 -17.65
CA GLU A 110 8.68 0.89 -18.15
C GLU A 110 10.02 0.84 -17.41
N ASP A 111 10.63 2.00 -17.13
CA ASP A 111 11.93 2.08 -16.45
C ASP A 111 11.89 1.56 -15.02
N GLN A 112 10.82 1.88 -14.27
CA GLN A 112 10.65 1.42 -12.89
C GLN A 112 10.35 -0.08 -12.85
N ARG A 113 9.52 -0.54 -13.79
CA ARG A 113 9.11 -1.93 -13.91
C ARG A 113 10.28 -2.84 -14.27
N ARG A 114 11.23 -2.34 -15.06
CA ARG A 114 12.36 -3.10 -15.60
C ARG A 114 13.15 -3.87 -14.55
N VAL A 115 13.39 -3.29 -13.37
CA VAL A 115 14.15 -3.96 -12.30
C VAL A 115 13.40 -5.19 -11.79
N PHE A 116 12.09 -5.07 -11.59
CA PHE A 116 11.24 -6.16 -11.12
C PHE A 116 10.99 -7.21 -12.20
N ASP A 117 10.85 -6.79 -13.47
CA ASP A 117 10.73 -7.73 -14.58
C ASP A 117 12.02 -8.57 -14.74
N CYS A 118 13.20 -7.98 -14.54
CA CYS A 118 14.47 -8.72 -14.50
C CYS A 118 14.52 -9.74 -13.34
N LYS A 119 14.14 -9.33 -12.13
CA LYS A 119 14.10 -10.25 -10.96
C LYS A 119 13.12 -11.39 -11.16
N LEU A 120 11.95 -11.08 -11.72
CA LEU A 120 10.94 -12.09 -12.04
C LEU A 120 11.42 -13.05 -13.12
N ALA A 121 12.09 -12.55 -14.16
CA ALA A 121 12.69 -13.40 -15.19
C ALA A 121 13.75 -14.35 -14.63
N LEU A 122 14.61 -13.86 -13.74
CA LEU A 122 15.61 -14.69 -13.05
C LEU A 122 14.96 -15.75 -12.15
N ALA A 123 13.90 -15.39 -11.42
CA ALA A 123 13.15 -16.36 -10.60
C ALA A 123 12.48 -17.45 -11.46
N LEU A 124 11.95 -17.08 -12.63
CA LEU A 124 11.38 -18.03 -13.58
C LEU A 124 12.46 -18.97 -14.15
N GLU A 125 13.64 -18.45 -14.47
CA GLU A 125 14.77 -19.28 -14.90
C GLU A 125 15.16 -20.31 -13.82
N LEU A 126 15.35 -19.87 -12.57
CA LEU A 126 15.65 -20.77 -11.44
C LEU A 126 14.58 -21.84 -11.25
N ALA A 127 13.30 -21.48 -11.39
CA ALA A 127 12.18 -22.43 -11.29
C ALA A 127 12.20 -23.46 -12.44
N LEU A 128 12.54 -23.04 -13.66
CA LEU A 128 12.65 -23.91 -14.83
C LEU A 128 13.83 -24.89 -14.70
N GLU A 129 14.94 -24.44 -14.12
CA GLU A 129 16.11 -25.26 -13.75
C GLU A 129 15.86 -26.24 -12.60
N GLY A 130 14.71 -26.14 -11.92
CA GLY A 130 14.36 -26.99 -10.77
C GLY A 130 14.87 -26.50 -9.41
N LYS A 131 15.48 -25.31 -9.34
CA LYS A 131 15.89 -24.64 -8.10
C LYS A 131 14.70 -23.88 -7.49
N THR A 132 13.66 -24.60 -7.10
CA THR A 132 12.38 -24.01 -6.68
C THR A 132 12.46 -23.16 -5.42
N ASP A 133 13.30 -23.54 -4.45
CA ASP A 133 13.43 -22.81 -3.18
C ASP A 133 14.15 -21.46 -3.38
N GLU A 134 15.19 -21.43 -4.21
CA GLU A 134 15.89 -20.19 -4.59
C GLU A 134 14.97 -19.27 -5.39
N ALA A 135 14.22 -19.82 -6.36
CA ALA A 135 13.23 -19.09 -7.13
C ALA A 135 12.16 -18.44 -6.24
N ARG A 136 11.66 -19.19 -5.25
CA ARG A 136 10.66 -18.71 -4.30
C ARG A 136 11.20 -17.60 -3.41
N THR A 137 12.43 -17.76 -2.92
CA THR A 137 13.08 -16.75 -2.09
C THR A 137 13.27 -15.44 -2.85
N LEU A 138 13.77 -15.53 -4.09
CA LEU A 138 14.01 -14.36 -4.94
C LEU A 138 12.72 -13.62 -5.30
N VAL A 139 11.64 -14.33 -5.62
CA VAL A 139 10.37 -13.69 -5.99
C VAL A 139 9.67 -13.06 -4.78
N GLU A 140 9.76 -13.66 -3.59
CA GLU A 140 9.22 -13.06 -2.36
C GLU A 140 10.03 -11.83 -1.91
N GLU A 141 11.35 -11.86 -2.07
CA GLU A 141 12.21 -10.68 -1.84
C GLU A 141 11.85 -9.55 -2.81
N ALA A 142 11.72 -9.85 -4.11
CA ALA A 142 11.31 -8.89 -5.13
C ALA A 142 9.93 -8.29 -4.84
N LYS A 143 8.97 -9.10 -4.38
CA LYS A 143 7.66 -8.63 -3.94
C LYS A 143 7.77 -7.72 -2.71
N GLY A 144 8.59 -8.08 -1.73
CA GLY A 144 8.82 -7.28 -0.53
C GLY A 144 9.37 -5.89 -0.87
N GLU A 145 10.38 -5.82 -1.74
CA GLU A 145 10.92 -4.57 -2.25
C GLU A 145 9.88 -3.75 -3.02
N LEU A 146 9.10 -4.41 -3.90
CA LEU A 146 8.06 -3.74 -4.69
C LEU A 146 7.00 -3.07 -3.80
N ILE A 147 6.57 -3.76 -2.74
CA ILE A 147 5.62 -3.21 -1.76
C ILE A 147 6.24 -2.01 -1.04
N GLN A 148 7.52 -2.09 -0.66
CA GLN A 148 8.21 -0.98 0.02
C GLN A 148 8.35 0.25 -0.88
N GLU A 149 8.71 0.05 -2.15
CA GLU A 149 8.85 1.14 -3.13
C GLU A 149 7.48 1.76 -3.45
N ARG A 150 6.43 0.94 -3.64
CA ARG A 150 5.06 1.44 -3.82
C ARG A 150 4.60 2.26 -2.62
N ALA A 151 4.88 1.79 -1.41
CA ALA A 151 4.57 2.54 -0.19
C ALA A 151 5.35 3.87 -0.11
N ALA A 152 6.61 3.90 -0.57
CA ALA A 152 7.38 5.14 -0.64
C ALA A 152 6.82 6.12 -1.67
N ALA A 153 6.46 5.64 -2.87
CA ALA A 153 5.82 6.45 -3.90
C ALA A 153 4.46 7.01 -3.44
N GLY A 154 3.65 6.20 -2.78
CA GLY A 154 2.38 6.64 -2.18
C GLY A 154 2.57 7.75 -1.14
N ARG A 155 3.58 7.63 -0.27
CA ARG A 155 3.92 8.67 0.72
C ARG A 155 4.29 9.99 0.06
N LEU A 156 5.10 9.94 -1.01
CA LEU A 156 5.49 11.13 -1.76
C LEU A 156 4.30 11.78 -2.47
N GLN A 157 3.43 10.99 -3.09
CA GLN A 157 2.22 11.50 -3.73
C GLN A 157 1.32 12.21 -2.71
N TYR A 158 1.10 11.60 -1.56
CA TYR A 158 0.25 12.16 -0.52
C TYR A 158 0.82 13.47 0.06
N ILE A 159 2.12 13.56 0.34
CA ILE A 159 2.78 14.81 0.74
C ILE A 159 2.64 15.86 -0.37
N GLY A 160 2.86 15.47 -1.62
CA GLY A 160 2.73 16.35 -2.78
C GLY A 160 1.33 16.95 -2.91
N PHE A 161 0.28 16.14 -2.81
CA PHE A 161 -1.11 16.61 -2.84
C PHE A 161 -1.46 17.48 -1.64
N THR A 162 -0.99 17.13 -0.44
CA THR A 162 -1.20 17.95 0.76
C THR A 162 -0.57 19.34 0.59
N ALA A 163 0.68 19.40 0.11
CA ALA A 163 1.37 20.65 -0.17
C ALA A 163 0.64 21.46 -1.26
N LEU A 164 0.15 20.78 -2.31
CA LEU A 164 -0.62 21.41 -3.38
C LEU A 164 -1.93 22.03 -2.89
N TRP A 165 -2.64 21.39 -1.95
CA TRP A 165 -3.88 21.91 -1.37
C TRP A 165 -3.67 22.98 -0.30
N CYS A 166 -2.50 23.00 0.33
CA CYS A 166 -2.18 23.99 1.35
C CYS A 166 -2.14 25.43 0.79
N LEU A 167 -1.53 25.61 -0.39
CA LEU A 167 -1.42 26.92 -1.05
C LEU A 167 -2.77 27.57 -1.42
N PRO A 168 -3.72 26.89 -2.10
CA PRO A 168 -5.02 27.48 -2.42
C PRO A 168 -5.84 27.74 -1.16
N LEU A 169 -5.77 26.89 -0.13
CA LEU A 169 -6.45 27.15 1.14
C LEU A 169 -5.90 28.41 1.83
N LEU A 170 -4.58 28.60 1.87
CA LEU A 170 -3.97 29.83 2.36
C LEU A 170 -4.42 31.05 1.54
N ALA A 171 -4.44 30.94 0.21
CA ALA A 171 -4.87 32.01 -0.67
C ALA A 171 -6.36 32.37 -0.46
N ILE A 172 -7.23 31.37 -0.25
CA ILE A 172 -8.64 31.58 0.07
C ILE A 172 -8.78 32.29 1.42
N LEU A 173 -8.09 31.82 2.47
CA LEU A 173 -8.13 32.45 3.78
C LEU A 173 -7.61 33.89 3.73
N TRP A 174 -6.55 34.15 2.96
CA TRP A 174 -6.03 35.49 2.75
C TRP A 174 -6.98 36.38 1.94
N GLY A 175 -7.63 35.85 0.90
CA GLY A 175 -8.65 36.57 0.13
C GLY A 175 -9.90 36.88 0.95
N VAL A 176 -10.32 35.95 1.82
CA VAL A 176 -11.41 36.17 2.78
C VAL A 176 -11.02 37.24 3.78
N HIS A 177 -9.77 37.23 4.27
CA HIS A 177 -9.25 38.31 5.11
C HIS A 177 -9.39 39.66 4.38
N THR A 178 -8.84 39.82 3.18
CA THR A 178 -8.89 41.10 2.46
C THR A 178 -10.31 41.57 2.12
N LEU A 179 -11.26 40.66 1.90
CA LEU A 179 -12.66 41.00 1.59
C LEU A 179 -13.50 41.33 2.83
N ILE A 180 -13.26 40.65 3.96
CA ILE A 180 -14.07 40.76 5.18
C ILE A 180 -13.47 41.77 6.17
N SER A 181 -12.18 42.11 6.09
CA SER A 181 -11.50 43.08 6.96
C SER A 181 -12.17 44.46 6.93
N HIS A 182 -13.25 44.58 7.69
CA HIS A 182 -13.71 45.81 8.30
C HIS A 182 -12.90 45.99 9.59
N PRO A 183 -12.52 47.22 9.97
CA PRO A 183 -11.49 47.49 10.97
C PRO A 183 -11.82 47.11 12.44
N VAL A 184 -12.77 46.20 12.69
CA VAL A 184 -13.23 45.89 14.05
C VAL A 184 -13.46 44.37 14.18
N ASP A 185 -12.54 43.69 14.88
CA ASP A 185 -12.68 42.40 15.58
C ASP A 185 -12.60 41.05 14.80
N GLY A 186 -12.48 41.02 13.47
CA GLY A 186 -12.47 39.77 12.68
C GLY A 186 -11.09 39.11 12.41
N ASP A 187 -10.00 39.85 12.60
CA ASP A 187 -8.66 39.45 12.10
C ASP A 187 -8.09 38.23 12.85
N ASP A 188 -8.38 38.09 14.15
CA ASP A 188 -7.84 37.01 14.98
C ASP A 188 -8.39 35.64 14.57
N LEU A 189 -9.66 35.55 14.14
CA LEU A 189 -10.28 34.28 13.76
C LEU A 189 -9.65 33.70 12.49
N ILE A 190 -9.42 34.55 11.49
CA ILE A 190 -8.81 34.13 10.22
C ILE A 190 -7.33 33.79 10.46
N MET A 191 -6.64 34.57 11.30
CA MET A 191 -5.25 34.30 11.69
C MET A 191 -5.12 32.96 12.44
N ALA A 192 -6.04 32.64 13.35
CA ALA A 192 -6.08 31.32 14.00
C ALA A 192 -6.36 30.19 13.00
N GLY A 193 -7.25 30.40 12.04
CA GLY A 193 -7.51 29.44 10.96
C GLY A 193 -6.29 29.18 10.08
N GLN A 194 -5.54 30.22 9.70
CA GLN A 194 -4.28 30.10 8.96
C GLN A 194 -3.22 29.34 9.76
N ALA A 195 -3.08 29.64 11.06
CA ALA A 195 -2.18 28.90 11.92
C ALA A 195 -2.61 27.44 12.10
N GLY A 196 -3.92 27.17 12.19
CA GLY A 196 -4.48 25.82 12.23
C GLY A 196 -4.19 25.02 10.96
N LEU A 197 -4.27 25.65 9.79
CA LEU A 197 -3.85 25.03 8.53
C LEU A 197 -2.39 24.60 8.57
N MET A 198 -1.50 25.46 9.08
CA MET A 198 -0.09 25.13 9.27
C MET A 198 0.11 23.99 10.27
N GLY A 199 -0.60 24.03 11.40
CA GLY A 199 -0.60 22.94 12.39
C GLY A 199 -0.98 21.60 11.78
N ALA A 200 -2.07 21.55 11.01
CA ALA A 200 -2.53 20.34 10.33
C ALA A 200 -1.54 19.86 9.27
N ALA A 201 -0.96 20.75 8.46
CA ALA A 201 0.07 20.39 7.49
C ALA A 201 1.31 19.75 8.16
N PHE A 202 1.76 20.30 9.30
CA PHE A 202 2.85 19.72 10.09
C PHE A 202 2.48 18.36 10.70
N SER A 203 1.25 18.22 11.18
CA SER A 203 0.72 16.96 11.72
C SER A 203 0.72 15.85 10.65
N ILE A 204 0.28 16.19 9.43
CA ILE A 204 0.31 15.31 8.28
C ILE A 204 1.75 14.91 7.91
N ALA A 205 2.69 15.87 7.89
CA ALA A 205 4.09 15.59 7.60
C ALA A 205 4.72 14.61 8.62
N LEU A 206 4.43 14.77 9.92
CA LEU A 206 4.88 13.84 10.95
C LEU A 206 4.26 12.45 10.80
N ALA A 207 2.96 12.37 10.52
CA ALA A 207 2.25 11.10 10.35
C ALA A 207 2.82 10.28 9.18
N VAL A 208 3.13 10.94 8.05
CA VAL A 208 3.75 10.28 6.90
C VAL A 208 5.14 9.73 7.25
N ARG A 209 5.91 10.45 8.06
CA ARG A 209 7.21 9.97 8.56
C ARG A 209 7.05 8.72 9.44
N THR A 210 5.98 8.62 10.25
CA THR A 210 5.74 7.48 11.14
C THR A 210 5.09 6.26 10.47
N ARG A 211 4.93 6.25 9.13
CA ARG A 211 4.38 5.11 8.34
C ARG A 211 2.96 4.68 8.74
N THR A 212 2.19 5.50 9.46
CA THR A 212 0.85 5.15 9.98
C THR A 212 -0.30 5.42 9.01
N VAL A 213 -0.03 5.93 7.80
CA VAL A 213 -1.08 6.17 6.81
C VAL A 213 -1.21 4.96 5.91
N ALA A 214 -2.34 4.27 6.00
CA ALA A 214 -2.79 3.31 4.98
C ALA A 214 -3.02 4.10 3.69
N LEU A 215 -1.95 4.24 2.91
CA LEU A 215 -1.98 4.98 1.66
C LEU A 215 -2.68 4.10 0.65
N ASP A 216 -3.94 4.42 0.42
CA ASP A 216 -4.69 3.79 -0.64
C ASP A 216 -4.02 4.13 -1.97
N THR A 217 -4.02 3.21 -2.92
CA THR A 217 -3.29 3.43 -4.18
C THR A 217 -3.99 4.47 -5.06
N ASP A 218 -5.27 4.76 -4.79
CA ASP A 218 -6.01 5.76 -5.53
C ASP A 218 -5.57 7.19 -5.17
N ARG A 219 -5.09 7.89 -6.20
CA ARG A 219 -4.57 9.27 -6.09
C ARG A 219 -5.65 10.23 -5.59
N TRP A 220 -6.89 10.02 -5.99
CA TRP A 220 -8.01 10.88 -5.59
C TRP A 220 -8.41 10.67 -4.14
N SER A 221 -8.53 9.41 -3.71
CA SER A 221 -8.76 9.08 -2.31
C SER A 221 -7.73 9.75 -1.39
N ASN A 222 -6.44 9.62 -1.72
CA ASN A 222 -5.35 10.26 -0.98
C ASN A 222 -5.43 11.80 -0.96
N ALA A 223 -5.80 12.41 -2.09
CA ALA A 223 -5.93 13.86 -2.18
C ALA A 223 -7.10 14.39 -1.33
N PHE A 224 -8.25 13.72 -1.37
CA PHE A 224 -9.42 14.11 -0.57
C PHE A 224 -9.22 13.89 0.92
N ASP A 225 -8.55 12.80 1.32
CA ASP A 225 -8.17 12.56 2.72
C ASP A 225 -7.24 13.66 3.26
N GLY A 226 -6.25 14.08 2.47
CA GLY A 226 -5.38 15.21 2.81
C GLY A 226 -6.15 16.54 2.92
N LEU A 227 -7.00 16.84 1.94
CA LEU A 227 -7.81 18.06 1.92
C LEU A 227 -8.76 18.15 3.12
N LEU A 228 -9.47 17.06 3.44
CA LEU A 228 -10.39 17.01 4.56
C LEU A 228 -9.67 17.32 5.87
N ARG A 229 -8.47 16.77 6.08
CA ARG A 229 -7.66 17.05 7.27
C ARG A 229 -7.20 18.49 7.36
N LEU A 230 -6.76 19.08 6.25
CA LEU A 230 -6.41 20.49 6.21
C LEU A 230 -7.62 21.37 6.56
N ALA A 231 -8.81 21.03 6.06
CA ALA A 231 -10.05 21.74 6.38
C ALA A 231 -10.43 21.62 7.87
N ILE A 232 -10.35 20.43 8.46
CA ILE A 232 -10.60 20.24 9.90
C ILE A 232 -9.59 21.04 10.73
N GLY A 233 -8.32 21.10 10.32
CA GLY A 233 -7.29 21.90 10.98
C GLY A 233 -7.58 23.41 10.98
N VAL A 234 -8.10 23.93 9.86
CA VAL A 234 -8.57 25.34 9.79
C VAL A 234 -9.73 25.57 10.75
N LEU A 235 -10.72 24.67 10.74
CA LEU A 235 -11.90 24.76 11.60
C LEU A 235 -11.53 24.63 13.09
N SER A 236 -10.63 23.72 13.44
CA SER A 236 -10.20 23.52 14.83
C SER A 236 -9.47 24.75 15.37
N GLY A 237 -8.64 25.40 14.56
CA GLY A 237 -8.00 26.68 14.90
C GLY A 237 -9.02 27.76 15.23
N GLY A 238 -10.02 27.94 14.36
CA GLY A 238 -11.08 28.92 14.57
C GLY A 238 -11.98 28.60 15.78
N VAL A 239 -12.42 27.35 15.90
CA VAL A 239 -13.29 26.91 17.01
C VAL A 239 -12.57 27.01 18.35
N LEU A 240 -11.29 26.62 18.44
CA LEU A 240 -10.53 26.74 19.68
C LEU A 240 -10.38 28.20 20.10
N LEU A 241 -10.13 29.10 19.16
CA LEU A 241 -10.08 30.53 19.45
C LEU A 241 -11.43 31.05 19.97
N LEU A 242 -12.55 30.66 19.35
CA LEU A 242 -13.91 31.05 19.78
C LEU A 242 -14.26 30.51 21.18
N LEU A 243 -13.86 29.27 21.48
CA LEU A 243 -14.08 28.67 22.81
C LEU A 243 -13.27 29.39 23.90
N LEU A 244 -12.08 29.87 23.55
CA LEU A 244 -11.23 30.63 24.46
C LEU A 244 -11.73 32.07 24.64
N SER A 245 -12.19 32.73 23.56
CA SER A 245 -12.72 34.09 23.63
C SER A 245 -14.09 34.18 24.31
N SER A 246 -14.91 33.14 24.19
CA SER A 246 -16.21 33.04 24.88
C SER A 246 -16.11 32.71 26.38
N GLY A 247 -14.91 32.38 26.87
CA GLY A 247 -14.70 32.02 28.28
C GLY A 247 -15.32 30.67 28.69
N VAL A 248 -15.74 29.84 27.72
CA VAL A 248 -16.33 28.52 27.96
C VAL A 248 -15.28 27.53 28.48
N VAL A 249 -14.03 27.66 28.04
CA VAL A 249 -12.92 26.81 28.48
C VAL A 249 -12.15 27.51 29.61
N PRO A 250 -11.94 26.86 30.77
CA PRO A 250 -11.17 27.43 31.87
C PRO A 250 -9.74 27.74 31.42
N LYS A 251 -9.21 28.87 31.91
CA LYS A 251 -7.89 29.43 31.56
C LYS A 251 -6.82 28.34 31.58
N LEU A 252 -6.28 27.98 30.41
CA LEU A 252 -5.19 27.03 30.29
C LEU A 252 -3.94 27.60 30.99
N THR A 253 -3.62 27.10 32.16
CA THR A 253 -2.40 27.41 32.90
C THR A 253 -1.28 26.50 32.42
N LEU A 254 -0.39 27.02 31.56
CA LEU A 254 0.80 26.29 31.12
C LEU A 254 1.96 26.61 32.09
N GLY A 255 2.06 25.88 33.20
CA GLY A 255 3.11 26.03 34.21
C GLY A 255 2.92 27.20 35.20
N ASP A 256 4.02 27.66 35.79
CA ASP A 256 4.08 28.70 36.85
C ASP A 256 4.12 30.14 36.32
N ALA A 257 4.11 30.28 34.99
CA ALA A 257 3.92 31.56 34.33
C ALA A 257 2.46 31.69 33.89
N GLN A 258 1.81 32.79 34.25
CA GLN A 258 0.58 33.24 33.60
C GLN A 258 0.93 33.67 32.16
N VAL A 259 1.22 32.71 31.27
CA VAL A 259 1.73 33.00 29.92
C VAL A 259 0.70 33.76 29.06
N LEU A 260 -0.58 33.76 29.44
CA LEU A 260 -1.62 34.51 28.75
C LEU A 260 -2.53 35.18 29.78
N GLY A 261 -2.35 36.48 30.00
CA GLY A 261 -3.44 37.34 30.45
C GLY A 261 -4.40 37.52 29.28
N TRP A 262 -5.38 36.63 29.15
CA TRP A 262 -6.28 36.49 27.99
C TRP A 262 -7.17 37.71 27.69
N THR A 263 -7.09 38.78 28.49
CA THR A 263 -7.67 40.09 28.15
C THR A 263 -6.91 40.81 27.05
N ASN A 264 -5.68 40.37 26.72
CA ASN A 264 -4.91 40.83 25.56
C ASN A 264 -4.22 39.62 24.91
N VAL A 265 -4.99 38.76 24.23
CA VAL A 265 -4.38 37.72 23.38
C VAL A 265 -3.68 38.44 22.23
N THR A 266 -2.37 38.67 22.40
CA THR A 266 -1.53 39.22 21.33
C THR A 266 -1.67 38.31 20.10
N TRP A 267 -1.58 38.86 18.89
CA TRP A 267 -1.58 38.09 17.62
C TRP A 267 -0.69 36.82 17.66
N LYS A 268 0.42 36.86 18.40
CA LYS A 268 1.30 35.70 18.63
C LYS A 268 0.59 34.53 19.33
N GLY A 269 -0.24 34.82 20.33
CA GLY A 269 -1.02 33.82 21.07
C GLY A 269 -2.09 33.17 20.18
N VAL A 270 -2.77 33.97 19.37
CA VAL A 270 -3.74 33.50 18.36
C VAL A 270 -3.09 32.49 17.41
N LEU A 271 -1.88 32.80 16.91
CA LEU A 271 -1.12 31.89 16.06
C LEU A 271 -0.74 30.58 16.78
N VAL A 272 -0.24 30.66 18.01
CA VAL A 272 0.16 29.46 18.77
C VAL A 272 -1.05 28.57 19.05
N VAL A 273 -2.17 29.15 19.49
CA VAL A 273 -3.41 28.41 19.76
C VAL A 273 -3.95 27.77 18.49
N GLY A 274 -4.04 28.53 17.40
CA GLY A 274 -4.51 28.01 16.11
C GLY A 274 -3.63 26.86 15.62
N PHE A 275 -2.30 27.03 15.65
CA PHE A 275 -1.35 25.99 15.27
C PHE A 275 -1.52 24.71 16.11
N LEU A 276 -1.61 24.84 17.44
CA LEU A 276 -1.80 23.70 18.33
C LEU A 276 -3.13 22.99 18.05
N ALA A 277 -4.21 23.73 17.81
CA ALA A 277 -5.52 23.14 17.48
C ALA A 277 -5.47 22.31 16.20
N GLY A 278 -4.86 22.85 15.15
CA GLY A 278 -4.70 22.14 13.87
C GLY A 278 -3.75 20.96 13.96
N PHE A 279 -2.71 21.07 14.79
CA PHE A 279 -1.74 20.00 15.02
C PHE A 279 -2.32 18.82 15.79
N LEU A 280 -3.13 19.09 16.82
CA LEU A 280 -3.69 18.10 17.73
C LEU A 280 -4.83 17.25 17.14
N GLU A 281 -5.49 17.73 16.08
CA GLU A 281 -6.59 17.04 15.39
C GLU A 281 -6.28 15.56 15.13
N ARG A 282 -5.07 15.26 14.68
CA ARG A 282 -4.63 13.89 14.39
C ARG A 282 -3.73 13.27 15.47
N LEU A 283 -2.97 14.08 16.20
CA LEU A 283 -2.04 13.55 17.19
C LEU A 283 -2.73 12.89 18.37
N VAL A 284 -3.89 13.41 18.77
CA VAL A 284 -4.64 12.82 19.88
C VAL A 284 -5.14 11.42 19.51
N PRO A 285 -5.84 11.20 18.38
CA PRO A 285 -6.17 9.85 17.91
C PRO A 285 -4.94 8.95 17.71
N ASP A 286 -3.89 9.42 17.02
CA ASP A 286 -2.69 8.60 16.73
C ASP A 286 -1.95 8.16 18.01
N LEU A 287 -2.00 8.95 19.10
CA LEU A 287 -1.43 8.58 20.40
C LEU A 287 -2.34 7.63 21.17
N LEU A 288 -3.66 7.82 21.11
CA LEU A 288 -4.63 6.91 21.73
C LEU A 288 -4.59 5.52 21.10
N ASP A 289 -4.50 5.43 19.77
CA ASP A 289 -4.40 4.15 19.06
C ASP A 289 -3.10 3.42 19.41
N LYS A 290 -1.98 4.13 19.51
CA LYS A 290 -0.71 3.53 19.95
C LYS A 290 -0.75 3.06 21.40
N ALA A 291 -1.41 3.80 22.29
CA ALA A 291 -1.56 3.42 23.69
C ALA A 291 -2.48 2.20 23.86
N ALA A 292 -3.53 2.09 23.03
CA ALA A 292 -4.44 0.95 23.04
C ALA A 292 -3.80 -0.36 22.57
N VAL A 293 -2.76 -0.29 21.74
CA VAL A 293 -2.04 -1.46 21.21
C VAL A 293 -0.95 -1.98 22.17
N LEU A 294 -0.58 -1.23 23.21
CA LEU A 294 0.32 -1.74 24.24
C LEU A 294 -0.44 -2.75 25.13
N PRO A 295 -0.03 -4.04 25.17
CA PRO A 295 -0.66 -4.98 26.09
C PRO A 295 -0.37 -4.54 27.52
N VAL A 296 -1.44 -4.29 28.28
CA VAL A 296 -1.41 -4.21 29.74
C VAL A 296 -0.62 -5.42 30.24
N GLY A 297 0.47 -5.15 30.96
CA GLY A 297 1.53 -6.10 31.26
C GLY A 297 1.02 -7.46 31.74
N THR A 298 1.59 -8.51 31.17
CA THR A 298 1.51 -9.87 31.71
C THR A 298 1.94 -9.80 33.19
N PRO A 299 1.08 -10.16 34.16
CA PRO A 299 1.51 -10.22 35.56
C PRO A 299 2.62 -11.26 35.67
N GLY A 300 3.77 -10.83 36.18
CA GLY A 300 4.94 -11.67 36.34
C GLY A 300 4.62 -12.92 37.16
N GLY A 301 4.75 -14.09 36.54
CA GLY A 301 4.81 -15.35 37.25
C GLY A 301 6.10 -15.42 38.07
N GLN A 302 6.03 -14.98 39.32
CA GLN A 302 7.02 -15.37 40.33
C GLN A 302 6.76 -16.83 40.69
N ARG A 303 7.63 -17.71 40.18
CA ARG A 303 7.87 -19.03 40.75
C ARG A 303 8.55 -18.86 42.10
N ALA A 304 7.95 -19.44 43.13
CA ALA A 304 8.64 -20.05 44.27
C ALA A 304 7.96 -21.38 44.54
#